data_AF-L8Y8G3-F1
#
_entry.id   AF-L8Y8G3-F1
#
_cell.length_a   1.000
_cell.length_b   1.000
_cell.length_c   1.000
_cell.angle_alpha   90.00
_cell.angle_beta   90.00
_cell.angle_gamma   90.00
#
_symmetry.space_group_name_H-M   'P 1'
#
loop_
_entity.id
_entity.type
_entity.pdbx_description
1 polymer ?
#
loop_
_entity_poly.entity_id
_entity_poly.type
_entity_poly.pdbx_seq_one_letter_code
_entity_poly.pdbx_strand_id
1 'polypeptide(L)'
;MQSPLAAPGTQHGIAHAALAGQPGLGGAPTLNPLQQNHLLTNKEVPVQIPMMKSPLDKIQLTPGQALPPGFPGPFIFADSLSSVETLLTNIQGLLKVALDNARIQEKQIQQEKKELRMELYREREIRENLERQLAVELQSRTTMQKRLKKEKKAKRKLQEALEFESKRREQVEQALKQATTSDSGLRMLKDTGIPDIEIENNGTPHDSAAMQGIVNSILLSTTG
;
A
#
# COMPACT_ATOMS: atom_id res chain seq x y z
N MET A 1 59.80 1.20 -45.29
CA MET A 1 59.74 -0.27 -45.17
C MET A 1 58.30 -0.66 -44.87
N GLN A 2 57.72 -1.48 -45.75
CA GLN A 2 56.43 -2.20 -45.65
C GLN A 2 55.12 -1.39 -45.74
N SER A 3 54.63 -1.34 -46.99
CA SER A 3 53.22 -1.31 -47.43
C SER A 3 52.55 -2.71 -47.24
N PRO A 4 51.38 -3.03 -47.84
CA PRO A 4 49.99 -2.53 -47.70
C PRO A 4 49.00 -3.74 -47.57
N LEU A 5 47.69 -3.57 -47.87
CA LEU A 5 46.81 -4.44 -48.70
C LEU A 5 45.35 -4.40 -48.20
N ALA A 6 44.46 -3.61 -48.81
CA ALA A 6 43.60 -3.91 -49.97
C ALA A 6 42.45 -4.92 -49.70
N ALA A 7 41.22 -4.44 -49.98
CA ALA A 7 39.95 -5.19 -50.06
C ALA A 7 39.97 -6.22 -51.23
N PRO A 8 38.98 -7.14 -51.43
CA PRO A 8 37.64 -6.75 -51.94
C PRO A 8 36.45 -7.73 -51.71
N GLY A 9 35.23 -7.27 -52.05
CA GLY A 9 34.11 -8.01 -52.66
C GLY A 9 33.43 -9.13 -51.84
N THR A 10 32.19 -9.56 -52.08
CA THR A 10 31.40 -9.55 -53.31
C THR A 10 29.94 -9.93 -52.98
N GLN A 11 28.97 -9.24 -53.62
CA GLN A 11 27.69 -9.74 -54.18
C GLN A 11 26.67 -10.51 -53.31
N HIS A 12 25.47 -9.95 -53.10
CA HIS A 12 24.22 -10.03 -53.90
C HIS A 12 23.32 -11.25 -53.59
N GLY A 13 22.11 -10.92 -53.13
CA GLY A 13 20.85 -11.45 -53.66
C GLY A 13 20.41 -12.84 -53.23
N ILE A 14 19.24 -12.91 -52.56
CA ILE A 14 18.00 -13.52 -53.08
C ILE A 14 16.98 -13.57 -51.92
N ALA A 15 15.76 -13.13 -52.21
CA ALA A 15 14.60 -13.10 -51.33
C ALA A 15 13.99 -14.50 -51.10
N HIS A 16 13.25 -14.69 -50.00
CA HIS A 16 11.82 -15.11 -50.00
C HIS A 16 11.32 -15.48 -48.59
N ALA A 17 10.22 -14.83 -48.20
CA ALA A 17 9.05 -15.24 -47.39
C ALA A 17 9.18 -16.19 -46.17
N ALA A 18 8.65 -15.78 -45.00
CA ALA A 18 7.39 -16.30 -44.44
C ALA A 18 7.08 -15.77 -43.01
N LEU A 19 5.90 -15.15 -42.90
CA LEU A 19 4.94 -15.09 -41.77
C LEU A 19 5.43 -15.39 -40.33
N ALA A 20 5.43 -14.36 -39.48
CA ALA A 20 5.53 -14.50 -38.03
C ALA A 20 4.27 -13.96 -37.33
N GLY A 21 3.65 -14.83 -36.52
CA GLY A 21 3.08 -14.51 -35.21
C GLY A 21 1.83 -13.61 -35.13
N GLN A 22 0.68 -14.22 -34.83
CA GLN A 22 -0.33 -13.57 -33.99
C GLN A 22 0.24 -13.27 -32.59
N PRO A 23 -0.34 -12.32 -31.83
CA PRO A 23 -1.32 -12.76 -30.83
C PRO A 23 -2.46 -11.77 -30.60
N GLY A 24 -3.66 -12.33 -30.38
CA GLY A 24 -4.76 -11.63 -29.72
C GLY A 24 -5.42 -12.59 -28.75
N LEU A 25 -5.46 -12.22 -27.47
CA LEU A 25 -6.61 -12.28 -26.54
C LEU A 25 -6.13 -12.36 -25.07
N GLY A 26 -6.47 -11.31 -24.33
CA GLY A 26 -7.05 -11.41 -22.98
C GLY A 26 -6.13 -11.86 -21.83
N GLY A 27 -5.37 -10.92 -21.26
CA GLY A 27 -4.82 -11.04 -19.91
C GLY A 27 -5.17 -9.80 -19.09
N ALA A 28 -6.06 -9.94 -18.12
CA ALA A 28 -6.32 -8.90 -17.11
C ALA A 28 -5.06 -8.67 -16.26
N PRO A 29 -4.67 -7.41 -15.95
CA PRO A 29 -3.55 -7.18 -15.06
C PRO A 29 -3.97 -7.54 -13.63
N THR A 30 -3.40 -8.62 -13.12
CA THR A 30 -3.37 -8.94 -11.70
C THR A 30 -2.64 -7.80 -10.98
N LEU A 31 -3.39 -6.94 -10.30
CA LEU A 31 -2.83 -5.86 -9.49
C LEU A 31 -2.22 -6.43 -8.20
N ASN A 32 -1.00 -5.99 -7.89
CA ASN A 32 -0.27 -6.33 -6.68
C ASN A 32 -1.05 -5.85 -5.42
N PRO A 33 -1.10 -6.63 -4.33
CA PRO A 33 -1.80 -6.25 -3.09
C PRO A 33 -1.23 -5.00 -2.39
N LEU A 34 -0.05 -4.52 -2.80
CA LEU A 34 0.56 -3.28 -2.32
C LEU A 34 -0.03 -2.01 -2.99
N GLN A 35 -0.60 -2.15 -4.19
CA GLN A 35 -1.25 -1.05 -4.92
C GLN A 35 -2.72 -0.87 -4.50
N GLN A 36 -3.40 -1.93 -4.08
CA GLN A 36 -4.80 -1.84 -3.63
C GLN A 36 -4.95 -1.03 -2.32
N ASN A 37 -3.97 -1.09 -1.42
CA ASN A 37 -4.00 -0.29 -0.18
C ASN A 37 -3.83 1.21 -0.42
N HIS A 38 -3.03 1.62 -1.42
CA HIS A 38 -2.85 3.05 -1.74
C HIS A 38 -4.11 3.72 -2.30
N LEU A 39 -5.06 2.94 -2.82
CA LEU A 39 -6.30 3.44 -3.43
C LEU A 39 -7.40 3.72 -2.39
N LEU A 40 -7.35 3.10 -1.21
CA LEU A 40 -8.29 3.37 -0.11
C LEU A 40 -7.83 4.53 0.80
N THR A 41 -6.53 4.88 0.75
CA THR A 41 -5.94 5.99 1.51
C THR A 41 -6.24 7.38 0.94
N ASN A 42 -6.64 7.49 -0.34
CA ASN A 42 -6.85 8.77 -1.02
C ASN A 42 -8.34 9.14 -1.18
N LYS A 43 -9.10 9.08 -0.08
CA LYS A 43 -10.22 10.02 0.09
C LYS A 43 -9.83 11.05 1.13
N GLU A 44 -8.83 11.85 0.77
CA GLU A 44 -8.59 13.15 1.38
C GLU A 44 -9.89 13.94 1.29
N VAL A 45 -10.65 13.96 2.38
CA VAL A 45 -11.70 14.96 2.57
C VAL A 45 -10.93 16.26 2.77
N PRO A 46 -11.05 17.26 1.87
CA PRO A 46 -10.40 18.53 2.10
C PRO A 46 -11.02 19.11 3.38
N VAL A 47 -10.26 19.12 4.48
CA VAL A 47 -10.60 19.90 5.66
C VAL A 47 -10.31 21.35 5.29
N GLN A 48 -11.18 21.94 4.46
CA GLN A 48 -11.22 23.38 4.29
C GLN A 48 -11.83 23.95 5.56
N ILE A 49 -10.97 24.50 6.42
CA ILE A 49 -11.39 25.34 7.53
C ILE A 49 -12.01 26.60 6.90
N PRO A 50 -13.33 26.84 6.99
CA PRO A 50 -13.91 28.06 6.44
C PRO A 50 -13.43 29.24 7.28
N MET A 51 -12.58 30.10 6.72
CA MET A 51 -12.30 31.40 7.31
C MET A 51 -13.58 32.25 7.23
N MET A 52 -14.27 32.35 8.37
CA MET A 52 -15.34 33.32 8.57
C MET A 52 -14.74 34.72 8.44
N LYS A 53 -15.11 35.45 7.39
CA LYS A 53 -14.78 36.88 7.24
C LYS A 53 -15.52 37.64 8.34
N SER A 54 -14.79 38.39 9.16
CA SER A 54 -15.35 39.27 10.18
C SER A 54 -16.34 40.26 9.53
N PRO A 55 -17.58 40.40 10.02
CA PRO A 55 -18.54 41.39 9.49
C PRO A 55 -18.12 42.86 9.70
N LEU A 56 -16.96 43.11 10.32
CA LEU A 56 -16.51 44.43 10.77
C LEU A 56 -15.93 45.33 9.67
N ASP A 57 -15.71 44.83 8.46
CA ASP A 57 -15.01 45.60 7.40
C ASP A 57 -15.87 46.69 6.70
N LYS A 58 -17.14 46.90 7.10
CA LYS A 58 -18.06 47.86 6.46
C LYS A 58 -18.61 48.94 7.39
N ILE A 59 -17.79 49.49 8.29
CA ILE A 59 -18.15 50.72 9.00
C ILE A 59 -17.19 51.84 8.55
N GLN A 60 -17.40 52.31 7.31
CA GLN A 60 -16.92 53.62 6.87
C GLN A 60 -18.09 54.58 7.01
N LEU A 61 -18.07 55.43 8.04
CA LEU A 61 -19.11 56.43 8.28
C LEU A 61 -18.79 57.70 7.47
N THR A 62 -19.39 57.82 6.29
CA THR A 62 -19.52 59.09 5.58
C THR A 62 -20.55 59.98 6.29
N PRO A 63 -20.31 61.29 6.48
CA PRO A 63 -21.26 62.19 7.13
C PRO A 63 -22.63 62.18 6.44
N GLY A 64 -23.71 61.88 7.19
CA GLY A 64 -25.10 61.96 6.70
C GLY A 64 -25.82 60.64 6.40
N GLN A 65 -25.20 59.46 6.62
CA GLN A 65 -25.94 58.20 6.52
C GLN A 65 -26.87 57.97 7.74
N ALA A 66 -28.11 57.58 7.45
CA ALA A 66 -29.09 57.19 8.45
C ALA A 66 -28.60 55.98 9.26
N LEU A 67 -28.75 56.07 10.58
CA LEU A 67 -28.33 55.04 11.53
C LEU A 67 -29.09 53.72 11.31
N PRO A 68 -28.49 52.56 11.66
CA PRO A 68 -29.11 51.26 11.48
C PRO A 68 -30.47 51.14 12.21
N PRO A 69 -31.40 50.30 11.71
CA PRO A 69 -32.72 50.12 12.31
C PRO A 69 -32.61 49.69 13.77
N GLY A 70 -33.02 50.55 14.69
CA GLY A 70 -32.85 50.37 16.15
C GLY A 70 -32.18 51.54 16.86
N PHE A 71 -31.61 52.48 16.11
CA PHE A 71 -31.18 53.78 16.61
C PHE A 71 -32.22 54.86 16.27
N PRO A 72 -32.61 55.71 17.23
CA PRO A 72 -33.43 56.89 16.93
C PRO A 72 -32.68 57.77 15.91
N GLY A 73 -33.41 58.30 14.92
CA GLY A 73 -32.88 59.03 13.75
C GLY A 73 -32.10 60.30 14.09
N PRO A 74 -31.68 61.09 13.07
CA PRO A 74 -30.79 62.23 13.26
C PRO A 74 -31.32 63.12 14.38
N PHE A 75 -30.46 63.41 15.36
CA PHE A 75 -30.75 64.26 16.50
C PHE A 75 -31.22 65.65 16.02
N ILE A 76 -32.51 65.78 15.70
CA ILE A 76 -33.13 67.07 15.47
C ILE A 76 -33.24 67.69 16.85
N PHE A 77 -32.35 68.63 17.11
CA PHE A 77 -32.31 69.45 18.32
C PHE A 77 -33.68 70.09 18.54
N ALA A 78 -34.47 69.52 19.46
CA ALA A 78 -35.53 70.24 20.12
C ALA A 78 -34.87 71.11 21.20
N ASP A 79 -35.17 72.40 21.16
CA ASP A 79 -34.55 73.43 21.99
C ASP A 79 -34.50 73.02 23.48
N SER A 80 -33.29 73.06 24.06
CA SER A 80 -32.94 72.93 25.49
C SER A 80 -32.90 71.55 26.18
N LEU A 81 -32.61 70.44 25.48
CA LEU A 81 -32.20 69.22 26.20
C LEU A 81 -30.86 69.44 26.93
N SER A 82 -30.86 69.22 28.25
CA SER A 82 -29.69 69.32 29.11
C SER A 82 -28.60 68.36 28.63
N SER A 83 -27.31 68.73 28.74
CA SER A 83 -26.18 67.83 28.44
C SER A 83 -26.29 66.48 29.17
N VAL A 84 -27.00 66.47 30.30
CA VAL A 84 -27.33 65.28 31.09
C VAL A 84 -28.29 64.34 30.35
N GLU A 85 -29.33 64.85 29.69
CA GLU A 85 -30.32 64.03 28.97
C GLU A 85 -29.70 63.32 27.76
N THR A 86 -28.83 64.03 27.04
CA THR A 86 -28.04 63.45 25.94
C THR A 86 -27.10 62.36 26.44
N LEU A 87 -26.40 62.59 27.57
CA LEU A 87 -25.53 61.58 28.17
C LEU A 87 -26.31 60.33 28.61
N LEU A 88 -27.47 60.50 29.25
CA LEU A 88 -28.32 59.38 29.67
C LEU A 88 -28.83 58.57 28.48
N THR A 89 -29.24 59.24 27.41
CA THR A 89 -29.66 58.58 26.15
C THR A 89 -28.51 57.76 25.56
N ASN A 90 -27.30 58.32 25.53
CA ASN A 90 -26.11 57.62 25.04
C ASN A 90 -25.77 56.40 25.90
N ILE A 91 -25.80 56.53 27.23
CA ILE A 91 -25.55 55.43 28.16
C ILE A 91 -26.56 54.30 27.91
N GLN A 92 -27.85 54.62 27.78
CA GLN A 92 -28.90 53.64 27.49
C GLN A 92 -28.68 52.94 26.13
N GLY A 93 -28.30 53.68 25.09
CA GLY A 93 -28.00 53.13 23.76
C GLY A 93 -26.83 52.13 23.79
N LEU A 94 -25.74 52.49 24.46
CA LEU A 94 -24.58 51.61 24.62
C LEU A 94 -24.89 50.36 25.43
N LEU A 95 -25.67 50.47 26.50
CA LEU A 95 -26.12 49.33 27.30
C LEU A 95 -26.98 48.37 26.48
N LYS A 96 -27.86 48.89 25.63
CA LYS A 96 -28.68 48.06 24.72
C LYS A 96 -27.81 47.30 23.71
N VAL A 97 -26.85 47.98 23.08
CA VAL A 97 -25.91 47.34 22.15
C VAL A 97 -25.07 46.28 22.86
N ALA A 98 -24.56 46.56 24.06
CA ALA A 98 -23.81 45.59 24.85
C ALA A 98 -24.63 44.34 25.18
N LEU A 99 -25.90 44.50 25.55
CA LEU A 99 -26.81 43.39 25.82
C LEU A 99 -27.07 42.54 24.57
N ASP A 100 -27.36 43.18 23.43
CA ASP A 100 -27.63 42.48 22.18
C ASP A 100 -26.37 41.75 21.66
N ASN A 101 -25.21 42.38 21.78
CA ASN A 101 -23.93 41.76 21.45
C ASN A 101 -23.65 40.53 22.32
N ALA A 102 -23.89 40.60 23.64
CA ALA A 102 -23.72 39.45 24.52
C ALA A 102 -24.63 38.28 24.12
N ARG A 103 -25.88 38.54 23.72
CA ARG A 103 -26.81 37.51 23.25
C ARG A 103 -26.38 36.89 21.92
N ILE A 104 -25.91 37.69 20.98
CA ILE A 104 -25.40 37.21 19.69
C ILE A 104 -24.15 36.35 19.92
N GLN A 105 -23.23 36.83 20.77
CA GLN A 105 -22.01 36.13 21.11
C GLN A 105 -22.30 34.78 21.79
N GLU A 106 -23.27 34.71 22.71
CA GLU A 106 -23.67 33.44 23.34
C GLU A 106 -24.21 32.45 22.30
N LYS A 107 -25.07 32.88 21.38
CA LYS A 107 -25.58 32.01 20.31
C LYS A 107 -24.45 31.50 19.41
N GLN A 108 -23.51 32.38 19.07
CA GLN A 108 -22.35 32.02 18.27
C GLN A 108 -21.48 30.96 18.98
N ILE A 109 -21.17 31.19 20.26
CA ILE A 109 -20.41 30.24 21.08
C ILE A 109 -21.11 28.88 21.19
N GLN A 110 -22.43 28.86 21.37
CA GLN A 110 -23.19 27.59 21.44
C GLN A 110 -23.14 26.82 20.12
N GLN A 111 -23.21 27.54 18.98
CA GLN A 111 -23.09 26.94 17.66
C GLN A 111 -21.68 26.37 17.43
N GLU A 112 -20.63 27.14 17.68
CA GLU A 112 -19.24 26.69 17.57
C GLU A 112 -18.97 25.49 18.49
N LYS A 113 -19.50 25.50 19.72
CA LYS A 113 -19.39 24.36 20.65
C LYS A 113 -20.05 23.10 20.10
N LYS A 114 -21.18 23.22 19.40
CA LYS A 114 -21.85 22.08 18.77
C LYS A 114 -21.01 21.54 17.60
N GLU A 115 -20.46 22.43 16.78
CA GLU A 115 -19.58 22.05 15.66
C GLU A 115 -18.31 21.34 16.15
N LEU A 116 -17.62 21.91 17.14
CA LEU A 116 -16.43 21.29 17.73
C LEU A 116 -16.71 19.94 18.38
N ARG A 117 -17.90 19.75 18.98
CA ARG A 117 -18.32 18.44 19.50
C ARG A 117 -18.48 17.42 18.38
N MET A 118 -19.14 17.79 17.29
CA MET A 118 -19.32 16.89 16.14
C MET A 118 -17.97 16.51 15.54
N GLU A 119 -17.06 17.46 15.38
CA GLU A 119 -15.72 17.20 14.84
C GLU A 119 -14.91 16.28 15.76
N LEU A 120 -14.99 16.48 17.09
CA LEU A 120 -14.32 15.62 18.07
C LEU A 120 -14.80 14.16 18.00
N TYR A 121 -16.09 13.91 17.74
CA TYR A 121 -16.60 12.54 17.56
C TYR A 121 -16.08 11.91 16.28
N ARG A 122 -16.06 12.66 15.17
CA ARG A 122 -15.52 12.20 13.89
C ARG A 122 -14.03 11.85 13.99
N GLU A 123 -13.25 12.72 14.64
CA GLU A 123 -11.82 12.52 14.86
C GLU A 123 -11.55 11.27 15.72
N ARG A 124 -12.37 11.05 16.77
CA ARG A 124 -12.29 9.84 17.60
C ARG A 124 -12.55 8.57 16.78
N GLU A 125 -13.57 8.58 15.94
CA GLU A 125 -13.92 7.44 15.09
C GLU A 125 -12.79 7.11 14.11
N ILE A 126 -12.24 8.13 13.43
CA ILE A 126 -11.13 7.96 12.49
C ILE A 126 -9.90 7.40 13.21
N ARG A 127 -9.55 7.97 14.36
CA ARG A 127 -8.43 7.49 15.16
C ARG A 127 -8.61 6.04 15.62
N GLU A 128 -9.78 5.68 16.15
CA GLU A 128 -10.05 4.30 16.56
C GLU A 128 -9.94 3.32 15.38
N ASN A 129 -10.41 3.72 14.20
CA ASN A 129 -10.29 2.92 12.99
C ASN A 129 -8.82 2.71 12.59
N LEU A 130 -8.01 3.77 12.59
CA LEU A 130 -6.58 3.69 12.28
C LEU A 130 -5.82 2.84 13.30
N GLU A 131 -6.14 2.95 14.59
CA GLU A 131 -5.55 2.13 15.65
C GLU A 131 -5.86 0.63 15.45
N ARG A 132 -7.10 0.29 15.06
CA ARG A 132 -7.49 -1.09 14.72
C ARG A 132 -6.71 -1.61 13.50
N GLN A 133 -6.60 -0.82 12.43
CA GLN A 133 -5.85 -1.21 11.24
C GLN A 133 -4.36 -1.42 11.56
N LEU A 134 -3.76 -0.53 12.35
CA LEU A 134 -2.37 -0.63 12.79
C LEU A 134 -2.13 -1.92 13.58
N ALA A 135 -3.05 -2.29 14.49
CA ALA A 135 -2.94 -3.52 15.27
C ALA A 135 -2.92 -4.77 14.37
N VAL A 136 -3.82 -4.82 13.37
CA VAL A 136 -3.88 -5.91 12.39
C VAL A 136 -2.59 -5.98 11.57
N GLU A 137 -2.07 -4.85 11.11
CA GLU A 137 -0.84 -4.80 10.31
C GLU A 137 0.39 -5.26 11.13
N LEU A 138 0.48 -4.87 12.40
CA LEU A 138 1.54 -5.33 13.30
C LEU A 138 1.47 -6.84 13.56
N GLN A 139 0.26 -7.40 13.69
CA GLN A 139 0.06 -8.83 13.83
C GLN A 139 0.47 -9.57 12.54
N SER A 140 0.06 -9.06 11.37
CA SER A 140 0.42 -9.59 10.06
C SER A 140 1.95 -9.61 9.86
N ARG A 141 2.61 -8.47 10.13
CA ARG A 141 4.07 -8.34 10.09
C ARG A 141 4.76 -9.37 10.96
N THR A 142 4.29 -9.57 12.19
CA THR A 142 4.86 -10.56 13.12
C THR A 142 4.73 -11.98 12.57
N THR A 143 3.57 -12.32 12.01
CA THR A 143 3.31 -13.62 11.38
C THR A 143 4.22 -13.85 10.19
N MET A 144 4.36 -12.86 9.31
CA MET A 144 5.24 -12.92 8.15
C MET A 144 6.71 -13.09 8.56
N GLN A 145 7.18 -12.36 9.57
CA GLN A 145 8.56 -12.52 10.08
C GLN A 145 8.82 -13.93 10.63
N LYS A 146 7.85 -14.56 11.31
CA LYS A 146 7.97 -15.95 11.76
C LYS A 146 8.04 -16.92 10.58
N ARG A 147 7.22 -16.74 9.55
CA ARG A 147 7.25 -17.56 8.32
C ARG A 147 8.61 -17.41 7.61
N LEU A 148 9.07 -16.19 7.43
CA LEU A 148 10.37 -15.90 6.79
C LEU A 148 11.54 -16.55 7.53
N LYS A 149 11.55 -16.53 8.87
CA LYS A 149 12.59 -17.22 9.66
C LYS A 149 12.59 -18.74 9.42
N LYS A 150 11.41 -19.37 9.38
CA LYS A 150 11.27 -20.80 9.08
C LYS A 150 11.72 -21.12 7.66
N GLU A 151 11.31 -20.31 6.69
CA GLU A 151 11.66 -20.46 5.29
C GLU A 151 13.18 -20.34 5.07
N LYS A 152 13.83 -19.33 5.68
CA LYS A 152 15.31 -19.21 5.66
C LYS A 152 16.01 -20.46 6.22
N LYS A 153 15.48 -21.04 7.30
CA LYS A 153 16.03 -22.27 7.89
C LYS A 153 15.83 -23.48 6.97
N ALA A 154 14.65 -23.63 6.37
CA ALA A 154 14.36 -24.70 5.42
C ALA A 154 15.25 -24.59 4.17
N LYS A 155 15.40 -23.39 3.63
CA LYS A 155 16.27 -23.10 2.49
C LYS A 155 17.72 -23.52 2.76
N ARG A 156 18.25 -23.17 3.95
CA ARG A 156 19.62 -23.56 4.33
C ARG A 156 19.79 -25.08 4.40
N LYS A 157 18.83 -25.79 5.01
CA LYS A 157 18.86 -27.27 5.07
C LYS A 157 18.82 -27.92 3.68
N LEU A 158 17.96 -27.40 2.80
CA LEU A 158 17.85 -27.91 1.44
C LEU A 158 19.15 -27.66 0.65
N GLN A 159 19.76 -26.49 0.83
CA GLN A 159 21.07 -26.17 0.24
C GLN A 159 22.16 -27.15 0.72
N GLU A 160 22.24 -27.40 2.04
CA GLU A 160 23.20 -28.35 2.62
C GLU A 160 22.98 -29.78 2.09
N ALA A 161 21.72 -30.21 1.93
CA ALA A 161 21.38 -31.51 1.36
C ALA A 161 21.75 -31.64 -0.12
N LEU A 162 21.53 -30.59 -0.93
CA LEU A 162 21.94 -30.56 -2.33
C LEU A 162 23.45 -30.62 -2.49
N GLU A 163 24.20 -29.90 -1.66
CA GLU A 163 25.67 -29.95 -1.66
C GLU A 163 26.19 -31.34 -1.28
N PHE A 164 25.56 -31.99 -0.30
CA PHE A 164 25.89 -33.37 0.06
C PHE A 164 25.62 -34.35 -1.08
N GLU A 165 24.44 -34.28 -1.71
CA GLU A 165 24.06 -35.13 -2.83
C GLU A 165 24.98 -34.92 -4.04
N SER A 166 25.33 -33.66 -4.33
CA SER A 166 26.24 -33.31 -5.42
C SER A 166 27.61 -33.95 -5.21
N LYS A 167 28.17 -33.88 -3.99
CA LYS A 167 29.45 -34.52 -3.65
C LYS A 167 29.37 -36.04 -3.76
N ARG A 168 28.28 -36.65 -3.30
CA ARG A 168 28.06 -38.10 -3.42
C ARG A 168 28.03 -38.53 -4.88
N ARG A 169 27.31 -37.80 -5.72
CA ARG A 169 27.20 -38.08 -7.15
C ARG A 169 28.54 -37.95 -7.86
N GLU A 170 29.33 -36.92 -7.52
CA GLU A 170 30.68 -36.73 -8.03
C GLU A 170 31.61 -37.89 -7.66
N GLN A 171 31.55 -38.39 -6.42
CA GLN A 171 32.33 -39.57 -6.00
C GLN A 171 31.95 -40.83 -6.78
N VAL A 172 30.65 -41.09 -6.98
CA VAL A 172 30.18 -42.22 -7.79
C VAL A 172 30.66 -42.08 -9.24
N GLU A 173 30.59 -40.88 -9.82
CA GLU A 173 31.08 -40.62 -11.17
C GLU A 173 32.59 -40.86 -11.30
N GLN A 174 33.38 -40.45 -10.31
CA GLN A 174 34.82 -40.72 -10.29
C GLN A 174 35.12 -42.22 -10.14
N ALA A 175 34.42 -42.93 -9.26
CA ALA A 175 34.58 -44.38 -9.08
C ALA A 175 34.20 -45.15 -10.36
N LEU A 176 33.13 -44.73 -11.04
CA LEU A 176 32.72 -45.31 -12.32
C LEU A 176 33.78 -45.07 -13.40
N LYS A 177 34.31 -43.84 -13.51
CA LYS A 177 35.41 -43.52 -14.44
C LYS A 177 36.62 -44.43 -14.18
N GLN A 178 37.05 -44.58 -12.92
CA GLN A 178 38.15 -45.48 -12.55
C GLN A 178 37.89 -46.96 -12.91
N ALA A 179 36.66 -47.44 -12.71
CA ALA A 179 36.28 -48.80 -13.09
C ALA A 179 36.32 -49.04 -14.61
N THR A 180 36.03 -48.01 -15.41
CA THR A 180 36.04 -48.08 -16.88
C THR A 180 37.42 -47.84 -17.52
N THR A 181 38.36 -47.19 -16.83
CA THR A 181 39.71 -46.92 -17.35
C THR A 181 40.71 -48.07 -17.09
N SER A 182 40.38 -49.02 -16.21
CA SER A 182 41.12 -50.29 -16.11
C SER A 182 40.64 -51.28 -17.18
N ASP A 183 41.50 -51.56 -18.17
CA ASP A 183 41.34 -52.63 -19.18
C ASP A 183 41.10 -54.04 -18.56
N SER A 184 41.33 -54.18 -17.25
CA SER A 184 41.10 -55.41 -16.48
C SER A 184 39.63 -55.62 -16.06
N GLY A 185 38.85 -54.55 -15.82
CA GLY A 185 37.47 -54.66 -15.32
C GLY A 185 36.45 -55.08 -16.38
N LEU A 186 36.64 -54.63 -17.62
CA LEU A 186 35.75 -54.95 -18.75
C LEU A 186 35.83 -56.43 -19.18
N ARG A 187 36.97 -57.08 -18.94
CA ARG A 187 37.20 -58.51 -19.23
C ARG A 187 36.48 -59.40 -18.21
N MET A 188 36.51 -59.03 -16.93
CA MET A 188 35.88 -59.79 -15.85
C MET A 188 34.35 -59.83 -15.92
N LEU A 189 33.69 -58.76 -16.39
CA LEU A 189 32.22 -58.73 -16.53
C LEU A 189 31.70 -59.41 -17.80
N LYS A 190 32.56 -59.64 -18.80
CA LYS A 190 32.17 -60.31 -20.04
C LYS A 190 32.25 -61.84 -19.94
N ASP A 191 33.03 -62.36 -18.99
CA ASP A 191 33.21 -63.81 -18.77
C ASP A 191 32.27 -64.42 -17.72
N THR A 192 31.56 -63.62 -16.91
CA THR A 192 30.49 -64.13 -16.04
C THR A 192 29.14 -63.89 -16.71
N GLY A 193 28.73 -64.89 -17.50
CA GLY A 193 27.43 -64.94 -18.15
C GLY A 193 26.28 -64.61 -17.20
N ILE A 194 25.36 -63.80 -17.70
CA ILE A 194 24.09 -63.43 -17.07
C ILE A 194 23.24 -64.72 -16.96
N PRO A 195 22.90 -65.24 -15.76
CA PRO A 195 21.70 -66.04 -15.63
C PRO A 195 20.51 -65.09 -15.53
N ASP A 196 19.50 -65.31 -16.36
CA ASP A 196 18.20 -64.62 -16.29
C ASP A 196 17.66 -64.69 -14.86
N ILE A 197 17.52 -63.53 -14.21
CA ILE A 197 16.78 -63.39 -12.95
C ILE A 197 15.56 -62.54 -13.27
N GLU A 198 14.40 -63.18 -13.17
CA GLU A 198 13.06 -62.63 -13.33
C GLU A 198 12.89 -61.38 -12.46
N ILE A 199 12.45 -60.28 -13.07
CA ILE A 199 12.12 -59.04 -12.36
C ILE A 199 10.75 -59.23 -11.71
N GLU A 200 10.75 -59.64 -10.45
CA GLU A 200 9.56 -59.65 -9.60
C GLU A 200 9.16 -58.19 -9.30
N ASN A 201 7.98 -57.81 -9.79
CA ASN A 201 7.34 -56.52 -9.56
C ASN A 201 6.96 -56.36 -8.08
N ASN A 202 7.85 -55.79 -7.26
CA ASN A 202 7.51 -55.41 -5.90
C ASN A 202 7.28 -53.89 -5.81
N GLY A 203 6.05 -53.48 -6.11
CA GLY A 203 5.59 -52.11 -5.92
C GLY A 203 5.57 -51.74 -4.43
N THR A 204 6.56 -50.95 -3.99
CA THR A 204 6.57 -50.39 -2.64
C THR A 204 5.55 -49.23 -2.55
N PRO A 205 4.65 -49.20 -1.56
CA PRO A 205 3.55 -48.23 -1.47
C PRO A 205 3.98 -46.85 -0.91
N HIS A 206 5.25 -46.46 -1.07
CA HIS A 206 5.81 -45.34 -0.31
C HIS A 206 5.52 -43.95 -0.92
N ASP A 207 5.24 -43.86 -2.22
CA ASP A 207 4.98 -42.57 -2.88
C ASP A 207 3.56 -42.02 -2.66
N SER A 208 2.60 -42.87 -2.29
CA SER A 208 1.22 -42.43 -2.07
C SER A 208 1.05 -41.63 -0.78
N ALA A 209 1.87 -41.91 0.25
CA ALA A 209 1.82 -41.21 1.53
C ALA A 209 2.43 -39.79 1.45
N ALA A 210 3.49 -39.62 0.65
CA ALA A 210 4.13 -38.32 0.44
C ALA A 210 3.22 -37.34 -0.32
N MET A 211 2.51 -37.84 -1.35
CA MET A 211 1.54 -37.04 -2.10
C MET A 211 0.33 -36.61 -1.24
N GLN A 212 -0.17 -37.49 -0.37
CA GLN A 212 -1.29 -37.17 0.51
C GLN A 212 -0.95 -36.10 1.56
N GLY A 213 0.29 -36.10 2.07
CA GLY A 213 0.78 -35.08 3.00
C GLY A 213 0.89 -33.67 2.38
N ILE A 214 1.26 -33.60 1.10
CA ILE A 214 1.35 -32.33 0.35
C ILE A 214 -0.05 -31.76 0.11
N VAL A 215 -1.02 -32.59 -0.28
CA VAL A 215 -2.41 -32.17 -0.52
C VAL A 215 -3.06 -31.63 0.76
N ASN A 216 -2.85 -32.29 1.91
CA ASN A 216 -3.39 -31.83 3.18
C ASN A 216 -2.75 -30.52 3.69
N SER A 217 -1.47 -30.30 3.39
CA SER A 217 -0.76 -29.04 3.71
C SER A 217 -1.28 -27.85 2.89
N ILE A 218 -1.60 -28.08 1.61
CA ILE A 218 -2.14 -27.05 0.71
C ILE A 218 -3.59 -26.68 1.10
N LEU A 219 -4.40 -27.66 1.51
CA LEU A 219 -5.78 -27.41 1.95
C LEU A 219 -5.86 -26.61 3.27
N LEU A 220 -4.96 -26.85 4.22
CA LEU A 220 -4.93 -26.11 5.50
C LEU A 220 -4.41 -24.67 5.37
N SER A 221 -3.67 -24.36 4.31
CA SER A 221 -3.11 -23.02 4.09
C SER A 221 -4.04 -22.08 3.31
N THR A 222 -5.20 -22.59 2.86
CA THR A 222 -6.21 -21.81 2.12
C THR A 222 -7.40 -21.39 3.01
N THR A 223 -7.43 -21.81 4.29
CA THR A 223 -8.55 -21.57 5.23
C THR A 223 -8.20 -20.75 6.47
N GLY A 224 -7.13 -19.96 6.45
CA GLY A 224 -6.72 -19.10 7.58
C GLY A 224 -6.55 -17.64 7.19
#